data_AF-A0A544ZLU3-F1
#
_entry.id   AF-A0A544ZLU3-F1
#
_cell.length_a   1.000
_cell.length_b   1.000
_cell.length_c   1.000
_cell.angle_alpha   90.00
_cell.angle_beta   90.00
_cell.angle_gamma   90.00
#
_symmetry.space_group_name_H-M   'P 1'
#
loop_
_entity.id
_entity.type
_entity.pdbx_description
1 polymer ?
#
loop_
_entity_poly.entity_id
_entity_poly.type
_entity_poly.pdbx_seq_one_letter_code
_entity_poly.pdbx_strand_id
1 'polypeptide(L)'
;MSGAKALLTEARRHLGLTGRPNKFTRAYATKHGAEYFSAAWCDMFVTYCANQSGNAAAVLPFGDRAYTVAHAEDGHRLGTWYAGTVDNIRRHAKPGCPIFFDWGGTNNRAAIDHIGFIEVVLPDGRVQTIEGNTGGGPGSVRRRVRGADVTAGFWVPNFSKQQEDDVSAKEVWERELKVPYGSPENPEWQAGNILVNNGIWLRKVTGKVDALAAQLAAQNATIKELAAALAARDGAIDVDALVGRIETAIQGITVRLAVDPADG
;
A
#
# COMPACT_ATOMS: atom_id res chain seq x y z
N MET A 1 -2.69 -2.40 6.40
CA MET A 1 -3.34 -1.56 5.37
C MET A 1 -4.50 -0.84 6.01
N SER A 2 -4.42 0.50 6.14
CA SER A 2 -5.46 1.41 6.65
C SER A 2 -6.20 2.08 5.48
N GLY A 3 -7.12 3.01 5.77
CA GLY A 3 -7.89 3.76 4.78
C GLY A 3 -9.28 3.18 4.46
N ALA A 4 -10.07 3.94 3.69
CA ALA A 4 -11.47 3.63 3.38
C ALA A 4 -11.70 2.22 2.80
N LYS A 5 -10.79 1.74 1.94
CA LYS A 5 -10.86 0.38 1.37
C LYS A 5 -10.73 -0.70 2.45
N ALA A 6 -9.79 -0.53 3.38
CA ALA A 6 -9.59 -1.46 4.49
C ALA A 6 -10.80 -1.45 5.44
N LEU A 7 -11.33 -0.25 5.74
CA LEU A 7 -12.53 -0.08 6.56
C LEU A 7 -13.73 -0.83 5.98
N LEU A 8 -14.03 -0.62 4.70
CA LEU A 8 -15.14 -1.28 4.04
C LEU A 8 -14.90 -2.78 3.84
N THR A 9 -13.65 -3.22 3.67
CA THR A 9 -13.31 -4.64 3.65
C THR A 9 -13.64 -5.30 4.97
N GLU A 10 -13.30 -4.65 6.09
CA GLU A 10 -13.63 -5.14 7.42
C GLU A 10 -15.15 -5.14 7.68
N ALA A 11 -15.85 -4.06 7.34
CA ALA A 11 -17.30 -3.97 7.48
C ALA A 11 -18.04 -5.10 6.72
N ARG A 12 -17.59 -5.43 5.50
CA ARG A 12 -18.17 -6.49 4.66
C ARG A 12 -18.06 -7.89 5.27
N ARG A 13 -17.01 -8.17 6.04
CA ARG A 13 -16.79 -9.48 6.66
C ARG A 13 -17.92 -9.88 7.60
N HIS A 14 -18.64 -8.90 8.13
CA HIS A 14 -19.66 -9.13 9.14
C HIS A 14 -21.08 -9.17 8.59
N LEU A 15 -21.28 -9.02 7.28
CA LEU A 15 -22.61 -9.09 6.66
C LEU A 15 -23.33 -10.39 7.08
N GLY A 16 -24.56 -10.24 7.57
CA GLY A 16 -25.39 -11.35 8.08
C GLY A 16 -25.23 -11.63 9.57
N LEU A 17 -24.20 -11.09 10.24
CA LEU A 17 -24.05 -11.23 11.70
C LEU A 17 -25.24 -10.58 12.41
N THR A 18 -25.85 -11.28 13.36
CA THR A 18 -27.07 -10.88 14.07
C THR A 18 -26.94 -11.13 15.58
N GLY A 19 -27.92 -10.68 16.35
CA GLY A 19 -28.01 -10.95 17.77
C GLY A 19 -27.37 -9.88 18.63
N ARG A 20 -27.75 -9.86 19.91
CA ARG A 20 -27.00 -9.25 21.00
C ARG A 20 -27.16 -10.14 22.25
N PRO A 21 -26.10 -10.42 23.03
CA PRO A 21 -24.74 -9.95 22.82
C PRO A 21 -24.08 -10.58 21.59
N ASN A 22 -23.27 -9.79 20.88
CA ASN A 22 -22.49 -10.22 19.73
C ASN A 22 -21.04 -9.73 19.88
N LYS A 23 -20.17 -10.00 18.91
CA LYS A 23 -18.76 -9.60 19.00
C LYS A 23 -18.54 -8.09 19.16
N PHE A 24 -19.41 -7.25 18.59
CA PHE A 24 -19.30 -5.79 18.69
C PHE A 24 -19.70 -5.31 20.07
N THR A 25 -20.85 -5.78 20.58
CA THR A 25 -21.29 -5.41 21.94
C THR A 25 -20.35 -5.95 23.00
N ARG A 26 -19.81 -7.16 22.83
CA ARG A 26 -18.80 -7.72 23.74
C ARG A 26 -17.51 -6.92 23.73
N ALA A 27 -16.97 -6.60 22.55
CA ALA A 27 -15.72 -5.84 22.44
C ALA A 27 -15.84 -4.43 23.07
N TYR A 28 -16.99 -3.78 22.90
CA TYR A 28 -17.26 -2.48 23.50
C TYR A 28 -17.49 -2.59 25.01
N ALA A 29 -18.34 -3.51 25.45
CA ALA A 29 -18.69 -3.69 26.87
C ALA A 29 -17.49 -4.05 27.75
N THR A 30 -16.54 -4.84 27.25
CA THR A 30 -15.30 -5.16 27.96
C THR A 30 -14.48 -3.93 28.33
N LYS A 31 -14.56 -2.85 27.53
CA LYS A 31 -13.82 -1.61 27.80
C LYS A 31 -14.66 -0.56 28.54
N HIS A 32 -15.97 -0.53 28.30
CA HIS A 32 -16.80 0.63 28.63
C HIS A 32 -17.93 0.34 29.63
N GLY A 33 -18.22 -0.92 29.95
CA GLY A 33 -19.26 -1.28 30.93
C GLY A 33 -20.17 -2.42 30.46
N ALA A 34 -20.69 -3.21 31.40
CA ALA A 34 -21.49 -4.40 31.10
C ALA A 34 -22.86 -4.08 30.48
N GLU A 35 -23.40 -2.88 30.71
CA GLU A 35 -24.65 -2.40 30.12
C GLU A 35 -24.65 -2.43 28.59
N TYR A 36 -23.47 -2.33 27.97
CA TYR A 36 -23.34 -2.34 26.52
C TYR A 36 -23.51 -3.74 25.90
N PHE A 37 -23.52 -4.83 26.68
CA PHE A 37 -23.75 -6.19 26.14
C PHE A 37 -25.10 -6.31 25.41
N SER A 38 -26.13 -5.62 25.91
CA SER A 38 -27.50 -5.68 25.42
C SER A 38 -27.99 -4.38 24.77
N ALA A 39 -27.14 -3.35 24.64
CA ALA A 39 -27.50 -2.07 24.04
C ALA A 39 -27.74 -2.17 22.51
N ALA A 40 -28.25 -1.08 21.93
CA ALA A 40 -28.23 -0.91 20.47
C ALA A 40 -26.78 -0.77 20.00
N TRP A 41 -26.42 -1.42 18.88
CA TRP A 41 -25.02 -1.68 18.56
C TRP A 41 -24.57 -1.17 17.18
N CYS A 42 -25.35 -0.29 16.54
CA CYS A 42 -25.00 0.28 15.23
C CYS A 42 -23.65 1.02 15.25
N ASP A 43 -23.44 1.87 16.25
CA ASP A 43 -22.20 2.64 16.37
C ASP A 43 -21.06 1.82 17.00
N MET A 44 -21.38 0.83 17.83
CA MET A 44 -20.38 -0.15 18.30
C MET A 44 -19.80 -0.97 17.14
N PHE A 45 -20.63 -1.29 16.14
CA PHE A 45 -20.16 -1.93 14.90
C PHE A 45 -19.20 -1.02 14.13
N VAL A 46 -19.53 0.26 14.00
CA VAL A 46 -18.65 1.27 13.38
C VAL A 46 -17.34 1.39 14.14
N THR A 47 -17.40 1.49 15.47
CA THR A 47 -16.23 1.51 16.37
C THR A 47 -15.36 0.28 16.21
N TYR A 48 -15.98 -0.91 16.15
CA TYR A 48 -15.25 -2.16 15.96
C TYR A 48 -14.53 -2.18 14.61
N CYS A 49 -15.22 -1.83 13.51
CA CYS A 49 -14.63 -1.83 12.17
C CYS A 49 -13.50 -0.82 12.04
N ALA A 50 -13.65 0.39 12.61
CA ALA A 50 -12.61 1.39 12.63
C ALA A 50 -11.35 0.90 13.35
N ASN A 51 -11.50 0.30 14.54
CA ASN A 51 -10.39 -0.28 15.29
C ASN A 51 -9.71 -1.43 14.54
N GLN A 52 -10.47 -2.40 14.03
CA GLN A 52 -9.92 -3.61 13.37
C GLN A 52 -9.25 -3.31 12.02
N SER A 53 -9.66 -2.25 11.34
CA SER A 53 -9.08 -1.84 10.05
C SER A 53 -7.94 -0.84 10.17
N GLY A 54 -7.54 -0.47 11.40
CA GLY A 54 -6.53 0.56 11.64
C GLY A 54 -7.01 1.99 11.37
N ASN A 55 -8.33 2.21 11.20
CA ASN A 55 -8.93 3.51 10.88
C ASN A 55 -9.47 4.28 12.11
N ALA A 56 -9.10 3.87 13.33
CA ALA A 56 -9.59 4.50 14.56
C ALA A 56 -9.28 6.01 14.62
N ALA A 57 -8.07 6.46 14.27
CA ALA A 57 -7.76 7.89 14.31
C ALA A 57 -8.58 8.72 13.29
N ALA A 58 -8.92 8.12 12.14
CA ALA A 58 -9.71 8.79 11.11
C ALA A 58 -11.21 8.84 11.45
N VAL A 59 -11.77 7.72 11.92
CA VAL A 59 -13.22 7.54 12.14
C VAL A 59 -13.64 7.82 13.59
N LEU A 60 -12.76 7.62 14.56
CA LEU A 60 -12.99 7.80 16.01
C LEU A 60 -12.00 8.82 16.61
N PRO A 61 -11.87 10.03 16.03
CA PRO A 61 -10.82 11.00 16.39
C PRO A 61 -10.89 11.45 17.86
N PHE A 62 -12.03 11.26 18.51
CA PHE A 62 -12.28 11.64 19.90
C PHE A 62 -12.70 10.43 20.77
N GLY A 63 -12.24 9.22 20.39
CA GLY A 63 -12.44 7.98 21.15
C GLY A 63 -13.57 7.09 20.62
N ASP A 64 -13.67 5.89 21.19
CA ASP A 64 -14.70 4.89 20.86
C ASP A 64 -16.12 5.48 20.98
N ARG A 65 -17.06 4.99 20.14
CA ARG A 65 -18.44 5.47 20.05
C ARG A 65 -19.47 4.34 20.14
N ALA A 66 -20.47 4.54 20.99
CA ALA A 66 -21.71 3.76 21.01
C ALA A 66 -22.97 4.63 20.83
N TYR A 67 -22.81 5.95 20.85
CA TYR A 67 -23.89 6.92 20.75
C TYR A 67 -23.75 7.76 19.48
N THR A 68 -24.71 7.60 18.57
CA THR A 68 -24.72 8.14 17.22
C THR A 68 -24.63 9.67 17.18
N VAL A 69 -25.34 10.36 18.08
CA VAL A 69 -25.31 11.83 18.15
C VAL A 69 -23.91 12.32 18.53
N ALA A 70 -23.25 11.69 19.50
CA ALA A 70 -21.89 12.06 19.89
C ALA A 70 -20.90 11.84 18.74
N HIS A 71 -21.06 10.77 17.95
CA HIS A 71 -20.23 10.52 16.78
C HIS A 71 -20.51 11.52 15.63
N ALA A 72 -21.76 11.95 15.45
CA ALA A 72 -22.07 13.01 14.49
C ALA A 72 -21.41 14.35 14.85
N GLU A 73 -21.37 14.69 16.14
CA GLU A 73 -20.71 15.90 16.64
C GLU A 73 -19.18 15.90 16.44
N ASP A 74 -18.55 14.73 16.32
CA ASP A 74 -17.12 14.63 15.95
C ASP A 74 -16.87 15.26 14.57
N GLY A 75 -17.70 14.90 13.58
CA GLY A 75 -17.64 15.47 12.23
C GLY A 75 -17.94 16.96 12.22
N HIS A 76 -18.86 17.41 13.07
CA HIS A 76 -19.18 18.83 13.23
C HIS A 76 -18.00 19.62 13.80
N ARG A 77 -17.36 19.10 14.86
CA ARG A 77 -16.18 19.69 15.48
C ARG A 77 -14.99 19.76 14.54
N LEU A 78 -14.87 18.81 13.63
CA LEU A 78 -13.82 18.80 12.60
C LEU A 78 -14.16 19.70 11.40
N GLY A 79 -15.35 20.30 11.33
CA GLY A 79 -15.78 21.10 10.18
C GLY A 79 -15.96 20.29 8.89
N THR A 80 -16.17 18.97 9.00
CA THR A 80 -16.32 18.05 7.86
C THR A 80 -17.71 17.43 7.78
N TRP A 81 -18.65 17.93 8.58
CA TRP A 81 -20.06 17.55 8.56
C TRP A 81 -20.79 18.19 7.37
N TYR A 82 -21.59 17.37 6.69
CA TYR A 82 -22.49 17.77 5.62
C TYR A 82 -23.90 17.26 5.91
N ALA A 83 -24.91 18.12 5.72
CA ALA A 83 -26.31 17.71 5.80
C ALA A 83 -26.62 16.66 4.71
N GLY A 84 -27.54 15.73 4.99
CA GLY A 84 -27.86 14.57 4.15
C GLY A 84 -28.61 14.85 2.85
N THR A 85 -28.47 16.03 2.25
CA THR A 85 -29.13 16.38 1.00
C THR A 85 -28.52 15.63 -0.19
N VAL A 86 -29.31 15.38 -1.25
CA VAL A 86 -28.84 14.79 -2.52
C VAL A 86 -27.60 15.51 -3.05
N ASP A 87 -27.64 16.83 -2.98
CA ASP A 87 -26.59 17.74 -3.44
C ASP A 87 -25.27 17.55 -2.67
N ASN A 88 -25.34 17.49 -1.34
CA ASN A 88 -24.16 17.24 -0.52
C ASN A 88 -23.62 15.82 -0.71
N ILE A 89 -24.51 14.83 -0.76
CA ILE A 89 -24.13 13.43 -1.00
C ILE A 89 -23.33 13.32 -2.30
N ARG A 90 -23.83 13.89 -3.40
CA ARG A 90 -23.14 13.83 -4.70
C ARG A 90 -21.78 14.52 -4.69
N ARG A 91 -21.64 15.65 -3.99
CA ARG A 91 -20.40 16.46 -4.00
C ARG A 91 -19.35 15.95 -3.02
N HIS A 92 -19.76 15.44 -1.87
CA HIS A 92 -18.85 15.26 -0.73
C HIS A 92 -18.81 13.83 -0.19
N ALA A 93 -19.88 13.04 -0.34
CA ALA A 93 -19.89 11.69 0.21
C ALA A 93 -18.90 10.79 -0.54
N LYS A 94 -18.17 9.97 0.23
CA LYS A 94 -17.17 9.04 -0.29
C LYS A 94 -17.32 7.68 0.38
N PRO A 95 -16.92 6.58 -0.28
CA PRO A 95 -16.83 5.28 0.37
C PRO A 95 -16.04 5.36 1.69
N GLY A 96 -16.57 4.75 2.75
CA GLY A 96 -16.00 4.76 4.10
C GLY A 96 -16.48 5.90 5.00
N CYS A 97 -17.17 6.92 4.48
CA CYS A 97 -17.72 7.98 5.32
C CYS A 97 -18.76 7.41 6.31
N PRO A 98 -18.71 7.80 7.60
CA PRO A 98 -19.83 7.61 8.52
C PRO A 98 -21.02 8.43 8.06
N ILE A 99 -22.17 7.78 7.95
CA ILE A 99 -23.44 8.39 7.57
C ILE A 99 -24.49 8.09 8.63
N PHE A 100 -25.30 9.10 8.94
CA PHE A 100 -26.22 9.14 10.06
C PHE A 100 -27.64 9.34 9.56
N PHE A 101 -28.57 8.66 10.21
CA PHE A 101 -29.98 8.64 9.82
C PHE A 101 -30.88 9.12 10.95
N ASP A 102 -31.91 9.86 10.56
CA ASP A 102 -33.01 10.32 11.40
C ASP A 102 -34.29 9.80 10.73
N TRP A 103 -34.91 8.80 11.33
CA TRP A 103 -36.10 8.14 10.78
C TRP A 103 -37.34 9.03 10.88
N GLY A 104 -37.31 10.06 11.75
CA GLY A 104 -38.32 11.10 11.83
C GLY A 104 -38.21 12.15 10.73
N GLY A 105 -37.12 12.17 9.96
CA GLY A 105 -36.93 13.09 8.84
C GLY A 105 -36.83 14.56 9.26
N THR A 106 -36.44 14.82 10.52
CA THR A 106 -36.40 16.18 11.09
C THR A 106 -35.15 16.96 10.67
N ASN A 107 -34.14 16.27 10.12
CA ASN A 107 -32.83 16.82 9.79
C ASN A 107 -32.10 17.44 11.01
N ASN A 108 -32.41 16.97 12.21
CA ASN A 108 -31.80 17.44 13.45
C ASN A 108 -30.73 16.44 13.93
N ARG A 109 -29.50 16.92 14.17
CA ARG A 109 -28.42 16.07 14.70
C ARG A 109 -28.74 15.44 16.05
N ALA A 110 -29.54 16.13 16.87
CA ALA A 110 -29.98 15.59 18.17
C ALA A 110 -31.03 14.47 18.04
N ALA A 111 -31.60 14.27 16.84
CA ALA A 111 -32.61 13.25 16.55
C ALA A 111 -32.04 12.05 15.76
N ILE A 112 -30.70 11.89 15.72
CA ILE A 112 -30.08 10.79 14.97
C ILE A 112 -30.36 9.44 15.66
N ASP A 113 -30.99 8.54 14.91
CA ASP A 113 -31.35 7.19 15.36
C ASP A 113 -30.30 6.14 15.01
N HIS A 114 -29.55 6.34 13.92
CA HIS A 114 -28.74 5.28 13.34
C HIS A 114 -27.51 5.77 12.59
N ILE A 115 -26.56 4.86 12.38
CA ILE A 115 -25.31 5.11 11.67
C ILE A 115 -24.92 3.89 10.82
N GLY A 116 -24.21 4.13 9.72
CA GLY A 116 -23.50 3.11 8.96
C GLY A 116 -22.31 3.69 8.19
N PHE A 117 -21.69 2.88 7.35
CA PHE A 117 -20.68 3.33 6.41
C PHE A 117 -21.27 3.45 5.01
N ILE A 118 -20.95 4.54 4.31
CA ILE A 118 -21.21 4.65 2.87
C ILE A 118 -20.31 3.65 2.15
N GLU A 119 -20.90 2.71 1.42
CA GLU A 119 -20.17 1.79 0.57
C GLU A 119 -20.08 2.32 -0.86
N VAL A 120 -21.19 2.84 -1.40
CA VAL A 120 -21.29 3.39 -2.75
C VAL A 120 -22.26 4.58 -2.75
N VAL A 121 -21.92 5.65 -3.48
CA VAL A 121 -22.84 6.74 -3.83
C VAL A 121 -23.49 6.40 -5.17
N LEU A 122 -24.82 6.38 -5.22
CA LEU A 122 -25.59 6.03 -6.41
C LEU A 122 -25.84 7.27 -7.29
N PRO A 123 -26.01 7.10 -8.62
CA PRO A 123 -26.17 8.23 -9.54
C PRO A 123 -27.36 9.15 -9.21
N ASP A 124 -28.43 8.60 -8.64
CA ASP A 124 -29.64 9.32 -8.25
C ASP A 124 -29.50 10.08 -6.92
N GLY A 125 -28.34 10.04 -6.27
CA GLY A 125 -28.08 10.72 -4.99
C GLY A 125 -28.48 9.91 -3.76
N ARG A 126 -28.89 8.65 -3.93
CA ARG A 126 -28.99 7.70 -2.83
C ARG A 126 -27.63 7.11 -2.49
N VAL A 127 -27.53 6.44 -1.35
CA VAL A 127 -26.32 5.75 -0.92
C VAL A 127 -26.60 4.28 -0.63
N GLN A 128 -25.71 3.40 -1.08
CA GLN A 128 -25.61 2.06 -0.55
C GLN A 128 -24.70 2.09 0.68
N THR A 129 -25.14 1.50 1.77
CA THR A 129 -24.44 1.48 3.06
C THR A 129 -24.21 0.07 3.57
N ILE A 130 -23.28 -0.07 4.51
CA ILE A 130 -23.17 -1.22 5.40
C ILE A 130 -23.49 -0.75 6.81
N GLU A 131 -24.54 -1.31 7.39
CA GLU A 131 -25.12 -0.90 8.68
C GLU A 131 -25.14 -2.07 9.64
N GLY A 132 -24.63 -1.88 10.87
CA GLY A 132 -24.84 -2.81 11.99
C GLY A 132 -26.16 -2.53 12.69
N ASN A 133 -26.72 -3.51 13.40
CA ASN A 133 -27.98 -3.39 14.13
C ASN A 133 -29.17 -2.93 13.26
N THR A 134 -29.23 -3.34 11.99
CA THR A 134 -30.31 -2.96 11.07
C THR A 134 -31.24 -4.16 10.77
N GLY A 135 -32.49 -3.88 10.38
CA GLY A 135 -33.48 -4.90 10.01
C GLY A 135 -34.46 -5.33 11.12
N GLY A 136 -34.54 -4.60 12.24
CA GLY A 136 -35.48 -4.87 13.34
C GLY A 136 -35.07 -6.05 14.23
N GLY A 137 -35.86 -6.29 15.29
CA GLY A 137 -35.61 -7.37 16.26
C GLY A 137 -34.21 -7.29 16.89
N PRO A 138 -33.42 -8.38 16.90
CA PRO A 138 -32.07 -8.38 17.45
C PRO A 138 -31.04 -7.59 16.60
N GLY A 139 -31.45 -7.10 15.43
CA GLY A 139 -30.59 -6.39 14.49
C GLY A 139 -29.61 -7.31 13.77
N SER A 140 -29.06 -6.83 12.66
CA SER A 140 -28.05 -7.56 11.89
C SER A 140 -27.19 -6.60 11.09
N VAL A 141 -26.02 -7.06 10.63
CA VAL A 141 -25.20 -6.31 9.68
C VAL A 141 -25.76 -6.53 8.28
N ARG A 142 -26.21 -5.46 7.61
CA ARG A 142 -26.78 -5.56 6.26
C ARG A 142 -26.29 -4.46 5.35
N ARG A 143 -26.37 -4.73 4.05
CA ARG A 143 -26.40 -3.69 3.04
C ARG A 143 -27.79 -3.06 2.98
N ARG A 144 -27.84 -1.73 2.88
CA ARG A 144 -29.08 -0.98 2.68
C ARG A 144 -28.87 0.08 1.61
N VAL A 145 -29.95 0.47 0.95
CA VAL A 145 -29.96 1.67 0.12
C VAL A 145 -30.83 2.69 0.85
N ARG A 146 -30.30 3.90 1.04
CA ARG A 146 -30.93 4.98 1.80
C ARG A 146 -31.01 6.24 0.96
N GLY A 147 -32.12 6.96 1.09
CA GLY A 147 -32.34 8.25 0.44
C GLY A 147 -32.03 9.43 1.36
N ALA A 148 -31.97 10.61 0.77
CA ALA A 148 -31.74 11.87 1.47
C ALA A 148 -32.85 12.21 2.48
N ASP A 149 -34.06 11.70 2.25
CA ASP A 149 -35.26 11.89 3.09
C ASP A 149 -35.12 11.32 4.51
N VAL A 150 -34.26 10.32 4.71
CA VAL A 150 -33.99 9.70 6.01
C VAL A 150 -32.55 9.95 6.48
N THR A 151 -31.76 10.71 5.74
CA THR A 151 -30.35 10.95 6.04
C THR A 151 -30.20 12.28 6.76
N ALA A 152 -29.85 12.24 8.05
CA ALA A 152 -29.57 13.45 8.83
C ALA A 152 -28.30 14.15 8.32
N GLY A 153 -27.27 13.35 8.01
CA GLY A 153 -26.03 13.85 7.46
C GLY A 153 -24.91 12.83 7.48
N PHE A 154 -23.74 13.26 7.06
CA PHE A 154 -22.52 12.46 7.06
C PHE A 154 -21.34 13.39 7.28
N TRP A 155 -20.20 12.83 7.64
CA TRP A 155 -18.96 13.59 7.62
C TRP A 155 -17.87 12.82 6.89
N VAL A 156 -16.84 13.54 6.44
CA VAL A 156 -15.78 12.99 5.59
C VAL A 156 -14.51 12.80 6.41
N PRO A 157 -14.15 11.56 6.79
CA PRO A 157 -12.92 11.30 7.53
C PRO A 157 -11.68 11.64 6.72
N ASN A 158 -10.66 12.15 7.42
CA ASN A 158 -9.34 12.29 6.85
C ASN A 158 -8.60 10.95 6.90
N PHE A 159 -8.83 10.11 5.88
CA PHE A 159 -8.12 8.84 5.73
C PHE A 159 -6.64 9.02 5.33
N SER A 160 -6.20 10.22 4.90
CA SER A 160 -4.81 10.47 4.49
C SER A 160 -3.88 10.84 5.66
N LYS A 161 -4.41 11.33 6.79
CA LYS A 161 -3.61 11.48 8.03
C LYS A 161 -3.02 10.16 8.55
N GLN A 162 -3.51 9.02 8.08
CA GLN A 162 -2.94 7.70 8.36
C GLN A 162 -2.04 7.17 7.23
N GLN A 163 -2.00 7.85 6.08
CA GLN A 163 -1.01 7.62 5.03
C GLN A 163 0.30 8.37 5.30
N GLU A 164 0.30 9.41 6.14
CA GLU A 164 1.55 10.11 6.53
C GLU A 164 2.47 9.23 7.40
N ASP A 165 1.95 8.19 8.06
CA ASP A 165 2.78 7.17 8.75
C ASP A 165 3.32 6.09 7.77
N ASP A 166 2.84 6.06 6.52
CA ASP A 166 3.40 5.26 5.44
C ASP A 166 4.35 6.16 4.61
N VAL A 167 5.66 6.06 4.85
CA VAL A 167 6.70 6.80 4.10
C VAL A 167 6.42 6.76 2.60
N SER A 168 6.23 7.91 1.98
CA SER A 168 5.81 7.96 0.58
C SER A 168 6.90 7.37 -0.33
N ALA A 169 6.52 6.75 -1.45
CA ALA A 169 7.51 6.22 -2.41
C ALA A 169 8.49 7.30 -2.88
N LYS A 170 8.04 8.55 -2.98
CA LYS A 170 8.88 9.72 -3.30
C LYS A 170 9.89 9.98 -2.19
N GLU A 171 9.45 9.95 -0.94
CA GLU A 171 10.31 10.16 0.23
C GLU A 171 11.35 9.05 0.36
N VAL A 172 10.98 7.79 0.11
CA VAL A 172 11.95 6.67 0.03
C VAL A 172 12.94 6.88 -1.11
N TRP A 173 12.48 7.39 -2.25
CA TRP A 173 13.31 7.61 -3.44
C TRP A 173 14.33 8.76 -3.27
N GLU A 174 13.94 9.80 -2.55
CA GLU A 174 14.73 11.03 -2.30
C GLU A 174 15.53 10.98 -0.99
N ARG A 175 15.29 9.99 -0.12
CA ARG A 175 16.00 9.83 1.14
C ARG A 175 17.47 9.46 0.90
N GLU A 176 18.35 10.21 1.55
CA GLU A 176 19.78 9.93 1.58
C GLU A 176 20.07 8.70 2.45
N LEU A 177 20.84 7.77 1.90
CA LEU A 177 21.25 6.53 2.56
C LEU A 177 22.77 6.48 2.60
N LYS A 178 23.34 6.27 3.79
CA LYS A 178 24.78 6.02 3.90
C LYS A 178 25.14 4.74 3.14
N VAL A 179 26.04 4.86 2.18
CA VAL A 179 26.48 3.74 1.34
C VAL A 179 27.92 3.36 1.70
N PRO A 180 28.28 2.06 1.70
CA PRO A 180 29.64 1.62 2.00
C PRO A 180 30.71 2.14 1.02
N TYR A 181 30.32 2.54 -0.19
CA TYR A 181 31.21 3.01 -1.25
C TYR A 181 31.12 4.54 -1.47
N GLY A 182 30.51 5.27 -0.54
CA GLY A 182 30.48 6.73 -0.57
C GLY A 182 31.84 7.30 -0.17
N SER A 183 32.25 8.41 -0.77
CA SER A 183 33.50 9.07 -0.38
C SER A 183 33.33 9.81 0.95
N PRO A 184 34.42 10.20 1.64
CA PRO A 184 34.33 11.06 2.82
C PRO A 184 33.56 12.36 2.58
N GLU A 185 33.67 12.93 1.37
CA GLU A 185 33.00 14.16 0.95
C GLU A 185 31.55 13.93 0.48
N ASN A 186 31.18 12.69 0.14
CA ASN A 186 29.81 12.31 -0.26
C ASN A 186 29.44 10.88 0.21
N PRO A 187 29.21 10.71 1.53
CA PRO A 187 29.01 9.39 2.14
C PRO A 187 27.59 8.85 2.00
N GLU A 188 26.61 9.69 1.63
CA GLU A 188 25.19 9.34 1.58
C GLU A 188 24.59 9.64 0.20
N TRP A 189 23.80 8.70 -0.30
CA TRP A 189 23.26 8.72 -1.65
C TRP A 189 21.76 8.40 -1.64
N GLN A 190 20.99 9.10 -2.47
CA GLN A 190 19.58 8.78 -2.69
C GLN A 190 19.40 7.41 -3.35
N ALA A 191 18.35 6.68 -2.96
CA ALA A 191 18.02 5.37 -3.52
C ALA A 191 17.89 5.41 -5.06
N GLY A 192 17.31 6.48 -5.60
CA GLY A 192 17.22 6.68 -7.05
C GLY A 192 18.59 6.77 -7.72
N ASN A 193 19.53 7.53 -7.13
CA ASN A 193 20.88 7.69 -7.66
C ASN A 193 21.66 6.37 -7.63
N ILE A 194 21.50 5.57 -6.56
CA ILE A 194 22.12 4.25 -6.45
C ILE A 194 21.68 3.35 -7.61
N LEU A 195 20.38 3.24 -7.89
CA LEU A 195 19.87 2.37 -8.96
C LEU A 195 20.31 2.84 -10.35
N VAL A 196 20.23 4.15 -10.62
CA VAL A 196 20.67 4.72 -11.90
C VAL A 196 22.16 4.48 -12.12
N ASN A 197 22.98 4.74 -11.10
CA ASN A 197 24.42 4.57 -11.20
C ASN A 197 24.81 3.10 -11.37
N ASN A 198 24.17 2.18 -10.64
CA ASN A 198 24.36 0.74 -10.86
C ASN A 198 24.01 0.34 -12.30
N GLY A 199 22.90 0.82 -12.85
CA GLY A 199 22.52 0.55 -14.24
C GLY A 199 23.54 1.09 -15.26
N ILE A 200 24.11 2.26 -15.01
CA ILE A 200 25.17 2.84 -15.86
C ILE A 200 26.44 1.99 -15.78
N TRP A 201 26.88 1.62 -14.56
CA TRP A 201 28.06 0.80 -14.35
C TRP A 201 27.92 -0.58 -14.98
N LEU A 202 26.78 -1.24 -14.84
CA LEU A 202 26.49 -2.52 -15.48
C LEU A 202 26.65 -2.42 -17.00
N ARG A 203 26.07 -1.39 -17.65
CA ARG A 203 26.24 -1.19 -19.11
C ARG A 203 27.69 -0.96 -19.51
N LYS A 204 28.46 -0.20 -18.73
CA LYS A 204 29.89 0.01 -18.98
C LYS A 204 30.68 -1.29 -18.86
N VAL A 205 30.39 -2.10 -17.84
CA VAL A 205 31.03 -3.41 -17.64
C VAL A 205 30.69 -4.35 -18.80
N THR A 206 29.41 -4.43 -19.19
CA THR A 206 28.99 -5.22 -20.37
C THR A 206 29.75 -4.79 -21.62
N GLY A 207 29.84 -3.49 -21.91
CA GLY A 207 30.59 -3.00 -23.07
C GLY A 207 32.10 -3.34 -23.02
N LYS A 208 32.71 -3.33 -21.83
CA LYS A 208 34.11 -3.78 -21.66
C LYS A 208 34.26 -5.28 -21.90
N VAL A 209 33.30 -6.10 -21.45
CA VAL A 209 33.29 -7.55 -21.68
C VAL A 209 33.19 -7.84 -23.18
N ASP A 210 32.30 -7.14 -23.90
CA ASP A 210 32.15 -7.30 -25.35
C ASP A 210 33.44 -6.91 -26.09
N ALA A 211 34.09 -5.81 -25.68
CA ALA A 211 35.36 -5.39 -26.26
C ALA A 211 36.49 -6.40 -26.03
N LEU A 212 36.57 -6.98 -24.81
CA LEU A 212 37.53 -8.03 -24.50
C LEU A 212 37.26 -9.30 -25.30
N ALA A 213 36.00 -9.69 -25.48
CA ALA A 213 35.62 -10.82 -26.31
C ALA A 213 36.04 -10.63 -27.78
N ALA A 214 35.87 -9.41 -28.32
CA ALA A 214 36.31 -9.07 -29.67
C ALA A 214 37.85 -9.12 -29.80
N GLN A 215 38.59 -8.62 -28.81
CA GLN A 215 40.05 -8.70 -28.79
C GLN A 215 40.54 -10.15 -28.74
N LEU A 216 39.90 -11.00 -27.93
CA LEU A 216 40.24 -12.42 -27.85
C LEU A 216 39.99 -13.12 -29.19
N ALA A 217 38.88 -12.84 -29.86
CA ALA A 217 38.60 -13.37 -31.19
C ALA A 217 39.65 -12.95 -32.22
N ALA A 218 40.08 -11.68 -32.19
CA ALA A 218 41.14 -11.17 -33.07
C ALA A 218 42.49 -11.83 -32.80
N GLN A 219 42.88 -11.99 -31.52
CA GLN A 219 44.12 -12.70 -31.15
C GLN A 219 44.11 -14.16 -31.64
N ASN A 220 42.99 -14.86 -31.48
CA ASN A 220 42.84 -16.23 -31.96
C ASN A 220 43.00 -16.33 -33.48
N ALA A 221 42.49 -15.35 -34.24
CA ALA A 221 42.69 -15.29 -35.70
C ALA A 221 44.18 -15.10 -36.05
N THR A 222 44.86 -14.15 -35.41
CA THR A 222 46.30 -13.91 -35.63
C THR A 222 47.15 -15.16 -35.30
N ILE A 223 46.84 -15.86 -34.22
CA ILE A 223 47.54 -17.10 -33.84
C ILE A 223 47.40 -18.16 -34.93
N LYS A 224 46.19 -18.31 -35.51
CA LYS A 224 45.94 -19.27 -36.61
C LYS A 224 46.74 -18.91 -37.86
N GLU A 225 46.81 -17.63 -38.22
CA GLU A 225 47.61 -17.16 -39.37
C GLU A 225 49.11 -17.43 -39.16
N LEU A 226 49.65 -17.14 -37.98
CA LEU A 226 51.06 -17.42 -37.64
C LEU A 226 51.37 -18.92 -37.68
N ALA A 227 50.47 -19.74 -37.15
CA ALA A 227 50.63 -21.19 -37.15
C ALA A 227 50.61 -21.75 -38.60
N ALA A 228 49.72 -21.24 -39.46
CA ALA A 228 49.69 -21.61 -40.88
C ALA A 228 50.96 -21.18 -41.63
N ALA A 229 51.49 -19.97 -41.35
CA ALA A 229 52.73 -19.49 -41.94
C ALA A 229 53.95 -20.32 -41.52
N LEU A 230 53.99 -20.79 -40.28
CA LEU A 230 55.00 -21.73 -39.79
C LEU A 230 54.92 -23.08 -40.51
N ALA A 231 53.72 -23.63 -40.67
CA ALA A 231 53.47 -24.86 -41.44
C ALA A 231 54.04 -24.82 -42.86
N ALA A 232 53.84 -23.68 -43.52
CA ALA A 232 54.28 -23.49 -44.90
C ALA A 232 55.82 -23.45 -45.03
N ARG A 233 56.54 -23.19 -43.93
CA ARG A 233 58.01 -23.17 -43.89
C ARG A 233 58.64 -24.51 -43.50
N ASP A 234 57.95 -25.33 -42.70
CA ASP A 234 58.47 -26.61 -42.22
C ASP A 234 57.34 -27.66 -42.13
N GLY A 235 57.36 -28.62 -43.06
CA GLY A 235 56.33 -29.67 -43.17
C GLY A 235 56.32 -30.68 -42.04
N ALA A 236 57.29 -30.62 -41.11
CA ALA A 236 57.32 -31.44 -39.90
C ALA A 236 56.46 -30.87 -38.75
N ILE A 237 55.96 -29.62 -38.88
CA ILE A 237 55.16 -28.98 -37.83
C ILE A 237 53.68 -29.36 -37.98
N ASP A 238 53.14 -30.02 -36.96
CA ASP A 238 51.70 -30.25 -36.80
C ASP A 238 51.02 -28.99 -36.26
N VAL A 239 50.38 -28.26 -37.17
CA VAL A 239 49.73 -26.96 -36.91
C VAL A 239 48.54 -27.10 -35.98
N ASP A 240 47.73 -28.14 -36.17
CA ASP A 240 46.50 -28.34 -35.41
C ASP A 240 46.84 -28.67 -33.95
N ALA A 241 47.89 -29.47 -33.73
CA ALA A 241 48.42 -29.72 -32.39
C ALA A 241 48.98 -28.45 -31.72
N LEU A 242 49.67 -27.59 -32.48
CA LEU A 242 50.21 -26.33 -31.95
C LEU A 242 49.10 -25.33 -31.58
N VAL A 243 48.12 -25.14 -32.46
CA VAL A 243 46.96 -24.27 -32.19
C VAL A 243 46.16 -24.79 -30.99
N GLY A 244 45.91 -26.11 -30.92
CA GLY A 244 45.22 -26.72 -29.78
C GLY A 244 45.95 -26.52 -28.45
N ARG A 245 47.29 -26.56 -28.44
CA ARG A 245 48.10 -26.24 -27.24
C ARG A 245 48.00 -24.78 -26.84
N ILE A 246 47.98 -23.86 -27.79
CA ILE A 246 47.84 -22.42 -27.52
C ILE A 246 46.43 -22.11 -27.00
N GLU A 247 45.38 -22.65 -27.63
CA GLU A 247 44.00 -22.49 -27.16
C GLU A 247 43.82 -23.05 -25.74
N THR A 248 44.38 -24.23 -25.43
CA THR A 248 44.38 -24.81 -24.09
C THR A 248 45.13 -23.94 -23.07
N ALA A 249 46.30 -23.40 -23.46
CA ALA A 249 47.07 -22.52 -22.60
C ALA A 249 46.30 -21.21 -22.29
N ILE A 250 45.60 -20.65 -23.29
CA ILE A 250 44.75 -19.47 -23.14
C ILE A 250 43.53 -19.76 -22.26
N GLN A 251 42.85 -20.90 -22.47
CA GLN A 251 41.72 -21.33 -21.62
C GLN A 251 42.15 -21.58 -20.16
N GLY A 252 43.41 -21.98 -19.94
CA GLY A 252 44.00 -22.12 -18.61
C GLY A 252 44.37 -20.79 -17.94
N ILE A 253 44.34 -19.65 -18.65
CA ILE A 253 44.57 -18.33 -18.06
C ILE A 253 43.40 -18.03 -17.13
N THR A 254 43.63 -18.21 -15.84
CA THR A 254 42.68 -17.81 -14.81
C THR A 254 42.74 -16.29 -14.65
N VAL A 255 41.69 -15.57 -15.08
CA VAL A 255 41.53 -14.16 -14.72
C VAL A 255 41.21 -14.09 -13.23
N ARG A 256 42.23 -13.88 -12.40
CA ARG A 256 42.00 -13.51 -10.99
C ARG A 256 41.52 -12.07 -10.96
N LEU A 257 40.22 -11.88 -10.78
CA LEU A 257 39.66 -10.60 -10.36
C LEU A 257 40.16 -10.34 -8.94
N ALA A 258 41.28 -9.64 -8.80
CA ALA A 258 41.68 -9.08 -7.53
C ALA A 258 40.71 -7.93 -7.23
N VAL A 259 39.78 -8.16 -6.31
CA VAL A 259 38.99 -7.08 -5.70
C VAL A 259 39.86 -6.58 -4.56
N ASP A 260 40.45 -5.39 -4.72
CA ASP A 260 41.25 -4.78 -3.66
C ASP A 260 40.32 -4.48 -2.46
N PRO A 261 40.56 -5.01 -1.25
CA PRO A 261 39.67 -4.79 -0.11
C PRO A 261 39.71 -3.36 0.45
N ALA A 262 40.52 -2.47 -0.12
CA ALA A 262 40.92 -1.22 0.52
C ALA A 262 40.00 0.00 0.31
N ASP A 263 38.93 -0.09 -0.49
CA ASP A 263 38.02 1.04 -0.76
C ASP A 263 36.63 0.88 -0.10
N GLY A 264 36.56 0.23 1.07
CA GLY A 264 35.34 0.08 1.88
C GLY A 264 35.22 1.07 3.03
#